data_AF-A0A8T5LKU7-F1
#
_entry.id   AF-A0A8T5LKU7-F1
#
_cell.length_a   1.000
_cell.length_b   1.000
_cell.length_c   1.000
_cell.angle_alpha   90.00
_cell.angle_beta   90.00
_cell.angle_gamma   90.00
#
_symmetry.space_group_name_H-M   'P 1'
#
loop_
_entity.id
_entity.type
_entity.pdbx_description
1 polymer ?
#
loop_
_entity_poly.entity_id
_entity_poly.type
_entity_poly.pdbx_seq_one_letter_code
_entity_poly.pdbx_strand_id
1 'polypeptide(L)'
;MDKIKQEALEIGIRDFYSYARNYYLQKNGFETAEVPEDKGETLDELVSRTASFLGVDRNDLWQTPAFHMAFRVTDLKSLTSLNEEVDVESVSASLETGREMSILPLNVLFGGSTMKKYVPSLPKLYSGKEKHSLDPYGIFRGQDQIRAITREGSKYLGSRKFDYAVLENITEFCPVGCAECYKGVLTRLGMSALADIDPKYAELKKELNLQEQRAVEQTRLLTDWLNQHPEVNTVIISGGEPLMYSPDTMGKILDHLGKAEHLKAVRICTSAVYQGLFYKINDDLVSRLSDFRRKNNGRNGKAKKQLYFNCHVTDEHQLLTPEARIATERLQEAGVSIHLQMPLQEGINFYRDDPQKSAEKMRAISEAAYEIGVIPYKAIVNMHSPSYPELTVPIERVSEAITFLDGHFDTSDMARWQAYNILHEQGNSYVYPKPNFVAEKDIDRERSRVTYFIPKLNPDGSVNEVHTYEEPLIEGINDGASLRLIADARIQRRIGEVRNAYQKLRKDEIDTREFYRVSGIKFSENKPLVVGGD
;
A
#
# COMPACT_ATOMS: atom_id res chain seq x y z
N MET A 1 14.25 -26.96 -11.56
CA MET A 1 14.21 -25.66 -10.85
C MET A 1 15.10 -25.67 -9.61
N ASP A 2 14.91 -26.58 -8.65
CA ASP A 2 15.67 -26.53 -7.38
C ASP A 2 17.19 -26.58 -7.55
N LYS A 3 17.69 -27.40 -8.48
CA LYS A 3 19.12 -27.41 -8.85
C LYS A 3 19.61 -26.03 -9.33
N ILE A 4 18.83 -25.36 -10.18
CA ILE A 4 19.16 -24.01 -10.70
C ILE A 4 19.18 -23.00 -9.55
N LYS A 5 18.22 -23.07 -8.62
CA LYS A 5 18.19 -22.19 -7.44
C LYS A 5 19.39 -22.41 -6.52
N GLN A 6 19.80 -23.67 -6.33
CA GLN A 6 20.95 -24.01 -5.50
C GLN A 6 22.26 -23.53 -6.15
N GLU A 7 22.41 -23.68 -7.47
CA GLU A 7 23.56 -23.11 -8.21
C GLU A 7 23.57 -21.58 -8.15
N ALA A 8 22.41 -20.92 -8.30
CA ALA A 8 22.28 -19.47 -8.15
C ALA A 8 22.68 -18.98 -6.75
N LEU A 9 22.37 -19.76 -5.70
CA LEU A 9 22.79 -19.49 -4.33
C LEU A 9 24.32 -19.62 -4.17
N GLU A 10 24.92 -20.65 -4.76
CA GLU A 10 26.36 -20.95 -4.68
C GLU A 10 27.22 -19.90 -5.42
N ILE A 11 26.79 -19.46 -6.61
CA ILE A 11 27.52 -18.45 -7.38
C ILE A 11 27.34 -17.02 -6.83
N GLY A 12 26.19 -16.76 -6.20
CA GLY A 12 25.78 -15.46 -5.69
C GLY A 12 24.46 -15.00 -6.30
N ILE A 13 23.43 -14.84 -5.47
CA ILE A 13 22.08 -14.44 -5.90
C ILE A 13 22.10 -13.09 -6.63
N ARG A 14 22.84 -12.11 -6.10
CA ARG A 14 22.95 -10.77 -6.71
C ARG A 14 23.61 -10.81 -8.07
N ASP A 15 24.69 -11.58 -8.20
CA ASP A 15 25.41 -11.74 -9.47
C ASP A 15 24.49 -12.39 -10.52
N PHE A 16 23.75 -13.43 -10.12
CA PHE A 16 22.77 -14.07 -10.99
C PHE A 16 21.65 -13.11 -11.44
N TYR A 17 21.08 -12.33 -10.52
CA TYR A 17 20.04 -11.36 -10.88
C TYR A 17 20.58 -10.22 -11.76
N SER A 18 21.73 -9.65 -11.41
CA SER A 18 22.38 -8.60 -12.20
C SER A 18 22.71 -9.09 -13.62
N TYR A 19 23.20 -10.32 -13.75
CA TYR A 19 23.52 -10.90 -15.04
C TYR A 19 22.26 -11.16 -15.89
N ALA A 20 21.20 -11.73 -15.30
CA ALA A 20 19.92 -11.90 -15.99
C ALA A 20 19.32 -10.55 -16.42
N ARG A 21 19.44 -9.53 -15.56
CA ARG A 21 19.00 -8.16 -15.82
C ARG A 21 19.75 -7.50 -16.98
N ASN A 22 21.05 -7.76 -17.14
CA ASN A 22 21.89 -7.15 -18.16
C ASN A 22 21.35 -7.37 -19.59
N TYR A 23 20.86 -8.56 -19.93
CA TYR A 23 20.28 -8.79 -21.27
C TYR A 23 19.05 -7.90 -21.53
N TYR A 24 18.19 -7.73 -20.53
CA TYR A 24 17.04 -6.85 -20.64
C TYR A 24 17.47 -5.39 -20.79
N LEU A 25 18.46 -4.94 -20.02
CA LEU A 25 18.98 -3.58 -20.13
C LEU A 25 19.60 -3.32 -21.51
N GLN A 26 20.45 -4.23 -22.01
CA GLN A 26 21.04 -4.14 -23.35
C GLN A 26 19.98 -4.09 -24.44
N LYS A 27 18.97 -4.96 -24.36
CA LYS A 27 17.86 -5.00 -25.32
C LYS A 27 17.10 -3.66 -25.37
N ASN A 28 17.03 -2.94 -24.25
CA ASN A 28 16.34 -1.66 -24.15
C ASN A 28 17.29 -0.44 -24.21
N GLY A 29 18.56 -0.63 -24.59
CA GLY A 29 19.51 0.47 -24.81
C GLY A 29 20.06 1.12 -23.54
N PHE A 30 20.05 0.42 -22.42
CA PHE A 30 20.60 0.89 -21.14
C PHE A 30 21.99 0.31 -20.88
N GLU A 31 22.78 1.06 -20.12
CA GLU A 31 24.06 0.57 -19.59
C GLU A 31 23.85 -0.63 -18.64
N THR A 32 24.80 -1.55 -18.67
CA THR A 32 24.77 -2.77 -17.86
C THR A 32 25.71 -2.70 -16.67
N ALA A 33 25.38 -3.44 -15.61
CA ALA A 33 26.31 -3.63 -14.51
C ALA A 33 27.52 -4.47 -14.95
N GLU A 34 28.68 -4.15 -14.40
CA GLU A 34 29.88 -4.97 -14.54
C GLU A 34 29.65 -6.36 -13.92
N VAL A 35 30.23 -7.37 -14.55
CA VAL A 35 30.15 -8.77 -14.12
C VAL A 35 31.57 -9.22 -13.79
N PRO A 36 31.80 -9.88 -12.64
CA PRO A 36 33.11 -10.45 -12.33
C PRO A 36 33.58 -11.38 -13.46
N GLU A 37 34.79 -11.13 -13.99
CA GLU A 37 35.32 -11.86 -15.15
C GLU A 37 35.37 -13.38 -14.92
N ASP A 38 35.64 -13.79 -13.67
CA ASP A 38 35.73 -15.19 -13.24
C ASP A 38 34.37 -15.91 -13.19
N LYS A 39 33.25 -15.17 -13.20
CA LYS A 39 31.89 -15.72 -13.10
C LYS A 39 31.12 -15.69 -14.43
N GLY A 40 31.61 -14.97 -15.44
CA GLY A 40 30.86 -14.66 -16.66
C GLY A 40 30.31 -15.88 -17.39
N GLU A 41 31.15 -16.88 -17.67
CA GLU A 41 30.73 -18.11 -18.37
C GLU A 41 29.68 -18.90 -17.57
N THR A 42 29.91 -19.07 -16.27
CA THR A 42 28.99 -19.82 -15.41
C THR A 42 27.64 -19.12 -15.28
N LEU A 43 27.63 -17.79 -15.21
CA LEU A 43 26.39 -16.99 -15.18
C LEU A 43 25.63 -17.07 -16.51
N ASP A 44 26.30 -17.04 -17.67
CA ASP A 44 25.68 -17.20 -18.99
C ASP A 44 25.02 -18.57 -19.12
N GLU A 45 25.72 -19.65 -18.73
CA GLU A 45 25.18 -21.00 -18.74
C GLU A 45 23.95 -21.11 -17.82
N LEU A 46 24.03 -20.54 -16.62
CA LEU A 46 22.94 -20.59 -15.64
C LEU A 46 21.71 -19.82 -16.13
N VAL A 47 21.88 -18.61 -16.70
CA VAL A 47 20.80 -17.83 -17.30
C VAL A 47 20.18 -18.57 -18.49
N SER A 48 21.00 -19.10 -19.39
CA SER A 48 20.54 -19.83 -20.57
C SER A 48 19.74 -21.09 -20.18
N ARG A 49 20.23 -21.86 -19.19
CA ARG A 49 19.50 -23.01 -18.63
C ARG A 49 18.20 -22.60 -17.95
N THR A 50 18.20 -21.48 -17.24
CA THR A 50 16.99 -20.95 -16.58
C THR A 50 15.93 -20.55 -17.60
N ALA A 51 16.33 -19.83 -18.65
CA ALA A 51 15.44 -19.43 -19.75
C ALA A 51 14.86 -20.65 -20.47
N SER A 52 15.70 -21.64 -20.79
CA SER A 52 15.27 -22.91 -21.39
C SER A 52 14.28 -23.65 -20.48
N PHE A 53 14.56 -23.74 -19.17
CA PHE A 53 13.66 -24.40 -18.21
C PHE A 53 12.30 -23.69 -18.12
N LEU A 54 12.28 -22.37 -18.19
CA LEU A 54 11.05 -21.57 -18.16
C LEU A 54 10.35 -21.45 -19.52
N GLY A 55 10.97 -21.95 -20.60
CA GLY A 55 10.41 -21.89 -21.96
C GLY A 55 10.36 -20.47 -22.53
N VAL A 56 11.32 -19.61 -22.17
CA VAL A 56 11.38 -18.20 -22.59
C VAL A 56 12.70 -17.90 -23.29
N ASP A 57 12.73 -16.84 -24.11
CA ASP A 57 13.99 -16.34 -24.67
C ASP A 57 14.88 -15.81 -23.54
N ARG A 58 16.18 -16.10 -23.60
CA ARG A 58 17.13 -15.66 -22.56
C ARG A 58 17.18 -14.15 -22.39
N ASN A 59 17.01 -13.40 -23.48
CA ASN A 59 17.01 -11.93 -23.46
C ASN A 59 15.74 -11.36 -22.84
N ASP A 60 14.68 -12.18 -22.75
CA ASP A 60 13.40 -11.81 -22.14
C ASP A 60 13.26 -12.35 -20.71
N LEU A 61 14.21 -13.14 -20.23
CA LEU A 61 14.13 -13.81 -18.93
C LEU A 61 13.78 -12.84 -17.80
N TRP A 62 14.49 -11.70 -17.72
CA TRP A 62 14.30 -10.70 -16.66
C TRP A 62 12.92 -10.02 -16.70
N GLN A 63 12.27 -9.93 -17.86
CA GLN A 63 10.93 -9.34 -17.95
C GLN A 63 9.81 -10.38 -17.83
N THR A 64 10.13 -11.63 -17.47
CA THR A 64 9.12 -12.67 -17.34
C THR A 64 8.60 -12.79 -15.91
N PRO A 65 7.27 -12.87 -15.70
CA PRO A 65 6.71 -13.15 -14.39
C PRO A 65 7.27 -14.44 -13.76
N ALA A 66 7.46 -15.48 -14.57
CA ALA A 66 7.90 -16.79 -14.08
C ALA A 66 9.28 -16.72 -13.40
N PHE A 67 10.23 -15.97 -13.96
CA PHE A 67 11.54 -15.74 -13.33
C PHE A 67 11.38 -15.05 -11.98
N HIS A 68 10.69 -13.90 -11.95
CA HIS A 68 10.51 -13.13 -10.73
C HIS A 68 9.76 -13.89 -9.65
N MET A 69 8.79 -14.75 -10.00
CA MET A 69 8.09 -15.56 -9.00
C MET A 69 8.93 -16.73 -8.51
N ALA A 70 9.68 -17.39 -9.39
CA ALA A 70 10.51 -18.54 -9.04
C ALA A 70 11.68 -18.14 -8.14
N PHE A 71 12.30 -16.99 -8.40
CA PHE A 71 13.52 -16.54 -7.75
C PHE A 71 13.30 -15.45 -6.70
N ARG A 72 12.10 -15.31 -6.11
CA ARG A 72 11.97 -14.47 -4.91
C ARG A 72 12.73 -15.11 -3.75
N VAL A 73 13.31 -14.27 -2.90
CA VAL A 73 13.84 -14.72 -1.61
C VAL A 73 12.67 -14.91 -0.67
N THR A 74 12.44 -16.15 -0.25
CA THR A 74 11.29 -16.56 0.59
C THR A 74 11.69 -17.28 1.86
N ASP A 75 12.98 -17.59 2.02
CA ASP A 75 13.52 -18.36 3.14
C ASP A 75 14.80 -17.74 3.70
N LEU A 76 15.14 -18.15 4.92
CA LEU A 76 16.27 -17.61 5.67
C LEU A 76 17.63 -17.95 5.04
N LYS A 77 17.76 -19.12 4.39
CA LYS A 77 19.00 -19.53 3.74
C LYS A 77 19.33 -18.59 2.58
N SER A 78 18.36 -18.29 1.73
CA SER A 78 18.52 -17.32 0.66
C SER A 78 18.74 -15.89 1.19
N LEU A 79 18.05 -15.47 2.24
CA LEU A 79 18.23 -14.13 2.82
C LEU A 79 19.65 -13.93 3.39
N THR A 80 20.13 -14.86 4.21
CA THR A 80 21.47 -14.78 4.83
C THR A 80 22.59 -14.80 3.79
N SER A 81 22.41 -15.46 2.65
CA SER A 81 23.38 -15.46 1.54
C SER A 81 23.58 -14.08 0.89
N LEU A 82 22.68 -13.12 1.11
CA LEU A 82 22.80 -11.77 0.58
C LEU A 82 23.82 -10.92 1.34
N ASN A 83 24.32 -11.41 2.49
CA ASN A 83 25.25 -10.71 3.38
C ASN A 83 24.71 -9.33 3.83
N GLU A 84 23.42 -9.27 4.11
CA GLU A 84 22.74 -8.07 4.60
C GLU A 84 22.65 -8.09 6.13
N GLU A 85 22.72 -6.91 6.74
CA GLU A 85 22.56 -6.77 8.19
C GLU A 85 21.09 -6.99 8.57
N VAL A 86 20.76 -8.23 8.93
CA VAL A 86 19.42 -8.64 9.35
C VAL A 86 19.46 -9.36 10.70
N ASP A 87 18.43 -9.16 11.50
CA ASP A 87 18.23 -9.91 12.74
C ASP A 87 17.70 -11.31 12.43
N VAL A 88 18.62 -12.26 12.26
CA VAL A 88 18.34 -13.65 11.85
C VAL A 88 17.41 -14.37 12.84
N GLU A 89 17.58 -14.15 14.14
CA GLU A 89 16.74 -14.77 15.17
C GLU A 89 15.30 -14.25 15.06
N SER A 90 15.16 -12.93 14.94
CA SER A 90 13.87 -12.26 14.78
C SER A 90 13.15 -12.67 13.49
N VAL A 91 13.87 -12.78 12.37
CA VAL A 91 13.32 -13.27 11.09
C VAL A 91 12.87 -14.72 11.24
N SER A 92 13.72 -15.62 11.76
CA SER A 92 13.39 -17.04 11.94
C SER A 92 12.14 -17.21 12.80
N ALA A 93 12.11 -16.54 13.94
CA ALA A 93 10.99 -16.60 14.87
C ALA A 93 9.71 -16.02 14.23
N SER A 94 9.82 -15.00 13.37
CA SER A 94 8.68 -14.46 12.60
C SER A 94 8.15 -15.48 11.59
N LEU A 95 9.02 -16.18 10.86
CA LEU A 95 8.62 -17.22 9.89
C LEU A 95 7.94 -18.42 10.55
N GLU A 96 8.41 -18.83 11.73
CA GLU A 96 7.82 -19.92 12.54
C GLU A 96 6.36 -19.66 12.93
N THR A 97 5.93 -18.40 12.95
CA THR A 97 4.52 -18.04 13.19
C THR A 97 3.57 -18.33 12.02
N GLY A 98 4.10 -18.81 10.89
CA GLY A 98 3.35 -18.96 9.64
C GLY A 98 3.28 -17.67 8.81
N ARG A 99 4.12 -16.68 9.12
CA ARG A 99 4.32 -15.49 8.28
C ARG A 99 5.21 -15.82 7.08
N GLU A 100 4.80 -15.39 5.90
CA GLU A 100 5.51 -15.60 4.64
C GLU A 100 6.39 -14.40 4.28
N MET A 101 7.68 -14.65 4.05
CA MET A 101 8.61 -13.66 3.48
C MET A 101 8.61 -13.71 1.96
N SER A 102 8.84 -12.57 1.32
CA SER A 102 8.97 -12.47 -0.13
C SER A 102 9.75 -11.22 -0.50
N ILE A 103 10.91 -11.37 -1.15
CA ILE A 103 11.68 -10.26 -1.72
C ILE A 103 11.91 -10.54 -3.20
N LEU A 104 11.43 -9.64 -4.06
CA LEU A 104 11.58 -9.76 -5.52
C LEU A 104 13.03 -9.54 -5.97
N PRO A 105 13.48 -10.17 -7.08
CA PRO A 105 14.84 -10.02 -7.59
C PRO A 105 15.33 -8.57 -7.72
N LEU A 106 14.53 -7.66 -8.29
CA LEU A 106 14.91 -6.26 -8.39
C LEU A 106 15.10 -5.61 -7.01
N ASN A 107 14.28 -5.98 -6.02
CA ASN A 107 14.38 -5.44 -4.66
C ASN A 107 15.62 -5.96 -3.91
N VAL A 108 16.10 -7.15 -4.24
CA VAL A 108 17.36 -7.71 -3.72
C VAL A 108 18.58 -6.92 -4.22
N LEU A 109 18.50 -6.38 -5.45
CA LEU A 109 19.59 -5.60 -6.05
C LEU A 109 19.78 -4.22 -5.39
N PHE A 110 18.75 -3.63 -4.76
CA PHE A 110 18.91 -2.36 -4.05
C PHE A 110 19.71 -2.49 -2.74
N GLY A 111 19.55 -3.61 -2.01
CA GLY A 111 20.18 -3.82 -0.71
C GLY A 111 19.79 -2.80 0.38
N GLY A 112 20.50 -2.85 1.51
CA GLY A 112 20.45 -1.83 2.56
C GLY A 112 19.05 -1.51 3.08
N SER A 113 18.78 -0.22 3.30
CA SER A 113 17.50 0.27 3.83
C SER A 113 16.32 -0.06 2.92
N THR A 114 16.50 -0.07 1.59
CA THR A 114 15.43 -0.42 0.65
C THR A 114 15.01 -1.89 0.82
N MET A 115 15.98 -2.80 1.00
CA MET A 115 15.67 -4.21 1.21
C MET A 115 15.02 -4.46 2.58
N LYS A 116 15.41 -3.72 3.61
CA LYS A 116 14.86 -3.82 4.99
C LYS A 116 13.33 -3.77 5.02
N LYS A 117 12.69 -3.06 4.09
CA LYS A 117 11.22 -3.00 3.95
C LYS A 117 10.54 -4.38 3.83
N TYR A 118 11.22 -5.34 3.23
CA TYR A 118 10.66 -6.65 2.87
C TYR A 118 11.05 -7.74 3.86
N VAL A 119 11.98 -7.44 4.78
CA VAL A 119 12.46 -8.37 5.79
C VAL A 119 11.50 -8.33 6.98
N PRO A 120 10.83 -9.45 7.33
CA PRO A 120 9.94 -9.48 8.49
C PRO A 120 10.76 -9.29 9.76
N SER A 121 10.22 -8.50 10.69
CA SER A 121 10.81 -8.33 12.02
C SER A 121 9.85 -8.85 13.08
N LEU A 122 10.43 -9.41 14.15
CA LEU A 122 9.83 -9.87 15.40
C LEU A 122 8.79 -11.01 15.28
N PRO A 123 8.77 -11.95 16.25
CA PRO A 123 7.84 -13.09 16.26
C PRO A 123 6.42 -12.74 16.73
N LYS A 124 6.11 -11.47 16.99
CA LYS A 124 4.78 -11.12 17.48
C LYS A 124 3.77 -11.21 16.34
N LEU A 125 3.11 -12.37 16.24
CA LEU A 125 1.76 -12.45 15.70
C LEU A 125 0.91 -11.38 16.37
N TYR A 126 -0.01 -10.80 15.61
CA TYR A 126 -1.02 -9.81 16.03
C TYR A 126 -1.82 -10.26 17.26
N SER A 127 -1.20 -10.28 18.45
CA SER A 127 -1.70 -10.91 19.66
C SER A 127 -1.67 -9.91 20.81
N GLY A 128 -2.79 -9.81 21.51
CA GLY A 128 -2.98 -8.88 22.63
C GLY A 128 -4.19 -7.95 22.47
N LYS A 129 -4.34 -7.04 23.44
CA LYS A 129 -5.37 -5.97 23.45
C LYS A 129 -5.14 -4.91 22.36
N GLU A 130 -4.04 -4.96 21.62
CA GLU A 130 -3.63 -4.00 20.58
C GLU A 130 -4.22 -4.31 19.19
N LYS A 131 -5.46 -4.80 19.13
CA LYS A 131 -6.17 -5.06 17.85
C LYS A 131 -6.57 -3.80 17.07
N HIS A 132 -6.33 -2.62 17.65
CA HIS A 132 -7.16 -1.45 17.40
C HIS A 132 -6.95 -0.78 16.03
N SER A 133 -5.79 -0.87 15.38
CA SER A 133 -5.53 -0.17 14.10
C SER A 133 -5.40 -1.08 12.86
N LEU A 134 -5.91 -2.31 12.92
CA LEU A 134 -5.70 -3.33 11.87
C LEU A 134 -6.54 -3.17 10.59
N ASP A 135 -7.47 -2.22 10.58
CA ASP A 135 -8.41 -2.10 9.47
C ASP A 135 -8.79 -0.66 9.12
N PRO A 136 -7.83 0.18 8.71
CA PRO A 136 -8.08 1.60 8.42
C PRO A 136 -8.99 1.83 7.20
N TYR A 137 -9.45 0.76 6.54
CA TYR A 137 -10.35 0.81 5.39
C TYR A 137 -11.61 -0.05 5.54
N GLY A 138 -11.86 -0.66 6.70
CA GLY A 138 -13.08 -1.44 6.91
C GLY A 138 -13.16 -2.73 6.07
N ILE A 139 -12.01 -3.26 5.66
CA ILE A 139 -11.85 -4.51 4.90
C ILE A 139 -12.30 -5.69 5.75
N PHE A 140 -11.91 -5.68 7.02
CA PHE A 140 -12.07 -6.78 7.95
C PHE A 140 -13.28 -6.58 8.90
N ARG A 141 -13.67 -5.33 9.16
CA ARG A 141 -14.85 -4.96 9.94
C ARG A 141 -16.10 -5.01 9.06
N GLY A 142 -17.01 -5.92 9.36
CA GLY A 142 -18.22 -6.18 8.55
C GLY A 142 -19.16 -4.98 8.32
N GLN A 143 -19.06 -3.88 9.07
CA GLN A 143 -19.96 -2.72 8.93
C GLN A 143 -19.66 -1.84 7.71
N ASP A 144 -18.39 -1.76 7.30
CA ASP A 144 -17.96 -0.99 6.13
C ASP A 144 -17.89 -1.87 4.87
N GLN A 145 -18.00 -3.19 5.02
CA GLN A 145 -18.03 -4.14 3.90
C GLN A 145 -19.25 -3.94 3.03
N ILE A 146 -19.03 -3.89 1.73
CA ILE A 146 -20.07 -3.99 0.71
C ILE A 146 -20.17 -5.47 0.35
N ARG A 147 -21.37 -6.02 0.45
CA ARG A 147 -21.63 -7.44 0.17
C ARG A 147 -22.78 -7.59 -0.81
N ALA A 148 -22.70 -8.62 -1.65
CA ALA A 148 -23.84 -9.15 -2.39
C ALA A 148 -24.41 -10.37 -1.65
N ILE A 149 -25.74 -10.48 -1.60
CA ILE A 149 -26.45 -11.69 -1.19
C ILE A 149 -26.91 -12.36 -2.48
N THR A 150 -26.37 -13.54 -2.77
CA THR A 150 -26.76 -14.36 -3.93
C THR A 150 -27.34 -15.68 -3.44
N ARG A 151 -27.87 -16.48 -4.37
CA ARG A 151 -28.34 -17.85 -4.07
C ARG A 151 -27.23 -18.76 -3.49
N GLU A 152 -25.97 -18.45 -3.76
CA GLU A 152 -24.80 -19.19 -3.30
C GLU A 152 -24.27 -18.69 -1.94
N GLY A 153 -24.85 -17.62 -1.39
CA GLY A 153 -24.44 -17.01 -0.13
C GLY A 153 -24.00 -15.55 -0.27
N SER A 154 -23.36 -15.04 0.77
CA SER A 154 -22.85 -13.67 0.79
C SER A 154 -21.47 -13.58 0.15
N LYS A 155 -21.27 -12.64 -0.78
CA LYS A 155 -19.99 -12.36 -1.45
C LYS A 155 -19.49 -10.97 -1.09
N TYR A 156 -18.23 -10.85 -0.67
CA TYR A 156 -17.56 -9.57 -0.46
C TYR A 156 -17.30 -8.86 -1.80
N LEU A 157 -17.68 -7.59 -1.88
CA LEU A 157 -17.50 -6.74 -3.07
C LEU A 157 -16.42 -5.68 -2.89
N GLY A 158 -16.24 -5.18 -1.67
CA GLY A 158 -15.37 -4.06 -1.36
C GLY A 158 -15.64 -3.52 0.03
N SER A 159 -15.03 -2.39 0.37
CA SER A 159 -15.25 -1.69 1.63
C SER A 159 -15.43 -0.19 1.38
N ARG A 160 -16.30 0.45 2.15
CA ARG A 160 -16.51 1.90 2.09
C ARG A 160 -15.28 2.59 2.68
N LYS A 161 -14.50 3.26 1.84
CA LYS A 161 -13.33 4.02 2.26
C LYS A 161 -13.71 5.43 2.75
N PHE A 162 -14.64 6.06 2.04
CA PHE A 162 -15.22 7.37 2.30
C PHE A 162 -16.66 7.36 1.76
N ASP A 163 -17.47 8.35 2.12
CA ASP A 163 -18.83 8.54 1.58
C ASP A 163 -18.89 8.48 0.05
N TYR A 164 -17.87 9.01 -0.62
CA TYR A 164 -17.81 9.04 -2.07
C TYR A 164 -16.99 7.90 -2.70
N ALA A 165 -16.39 7.00 -1.90
CA ALA A 165 -15.37 6.06 -2.41
C ALA A 165 -15.48 4.63 -1.85
N VAL A 166 -15.18 3.68 -2.73
CA VAL A 166 -15.04 2.25 -2.40
C VAL A 166 -13.61 1.80 -2.59
N LEU A 167 -13.10 1.02 -1.63
CA LEU A 167 -11.89 0.23 -1.76
C LEU A 167 -12.28 -1.20 -2.18
N GLU A 168 -12.08 -1.49 -3.46
CA GLU A 168 -12.32 -2.80 -4.06
C GLU A 168 -11.06 -3.66 -3.90
N ASN A 169 -11.02 -4.46 -2.84
CA ASN A 169 -9.97 -5.48 -2.68
C ASN A 169 -10.32 -6.66 -3.58
N ILE A 170 -9.54 -6.85 -4.64
CA ILE A 170 -9.79 -7.93 -5.61
C ILE A 170 -8.90 -9.14 -5.39
N THR A 171 -7.82 -9.06 -4.61
CA THR A 171 -6.94 -10.20 -4.34
C THR A 171 -6.33 -10.14 -2.94
N GLU A 172 -5.99 -11.28 -2.35
CA GLU A 172 -5.11 -11.39 -1.17
C GLU A 172 -3.62 -11.42 -1.54
N PHE A 173 -3.28 -11.77 -2.79
CA PHE A 173 -1.93 -12.20 -3.12
C PHE A 173 -1.04 -10.99 -3.42
N CYS A 174 0.13 -10.95 -2.80
CA CYS A 174 1.10 -9.88 -2.98
C CYS A 174 2.54 -10.43 -3.00
N PRO A 175 3.19 -10.57 -4.16
CA PRO A 175 4.56 -11.05 -4.24
C PRO A 175 5.59 -9.95 -3.94
N VAL A 176 5.17 -8.68 -3.89
CA VAL A 176 6.02 -7.56 -3.48
C VAL A 176 6.52 -7.75 -2.05
N GLY A 177 5.67 -8.32 -1.17
CA GLY A 177 6.12 -8.83 0.11
C GLY A 177 6.54 -7.77 1.13
N CYS A 178 5.95 -6.57 1.10
CA CYS A 178 6.16 -5.57 2.15
C CYS A 178 5.91 -6.24 3.51
N ALA A 179 6.94 -6.30 4.37
CA ALA A 179 6.83 -6.94 5.67
C ALA A 179 5.73 -6.24 6.46
N GLU A 180 5.85 -4.92 6.58
CA GLU A 180 4.99 -4.10 7.42
C GLU A 180 3.79 -3.56 6.65
N CYS A 181 3.14 -4.39 5.84
CA CYS A 181 1.90 -4.01 5.18
C CYS A 181 0.76 -3.96 6.21
N TYR A 182 -0.05 -2.91 6.23
CA TYR A 182 -1.29 -2.90 7.04
C TYR A 182 -2.26 -4.04 6.67
N LYS A 183 -2.18 -4.59 5.44
CA LYS A 183 -2.91 -5.81 5.04
C LYS A 183 -2.14 -7.09 5.33
N GLY A 184 -1.04 -7.03 6.08
CA GLY A 184 -0.13 -8.16 6.30
C GLY A 184 -0.83 -9.39 6.87
N VAL A 185 -1.87 -9.22 7.68
CA VAL A 185 -2.76 -10.31 8.13
C VAL A 185 -3.34 -11.08 6.94
N LEU A 186 -3.87 -10.35 5.95
CA LEU A 186 -4.45 -10.92 4.74
C LEU A 186 -3.37 -11.44 3.78
N THR A 187 -2.29 -10.69 3.59
CA THR A 187 -1.35 -10.95 2.48
C THR A 187 -0.17 -11.81 2.90
N ARG A 188 0.25 -11.81 4.17
CA ARG A 188 1.49 -12.43 4.66
C ARG A 188 1.31 -13.57 5.66
N LEU A 189 0.16 -13.72 6.31
CA LEU A 189 -0.08 -14.92 7.12
C LEU A 189 -0.59 -16.07 6.24
N GLY A 190 0.00 -17.24 6.41
CA GLY A 190 -0.48 -18.48 5.84
C GLY A 190 -1.91 -18.78 6.31
N MET A 191 -2.69 -19.51 5.50
CA MET A 191 -4.12 -19.74 5.77
C MET A 191 -4.37 -20.43 7.12
N SER A 192 -3.54 -21.39 7.51
CA SER A 192 -3.64 -22.08 8.81
C SER A 192 -3.40 -21.12 9.97
N ALA A 193 -2.26 -20.42 9.96
CA ALA A 193 -1.90 -19.44 10.98
C ALA A 193 -2.96 -18.34 11.10
N LEU A 194 -3.52 -17.87 9.98
CA LEU A 194 -4.59 -16.88 10.00
C LEU A 194 -5.89 -17.47 10.59
N ALA A 195 -6.26 -18.69 10.23
CA ALA A 195 -7.47 -19.33 10.76
C ALA A 195 -7.41 -19.53 12.28
N ASP A 196 -6.22 -19.79 12.83
CA ASP A 196 -6.02 -19.93 14.28
C ASP A 196 -6.18 -18.58 15.02
N ILE A 197 -5.82 -17.46 14.38
CA ILE A 197 -5.87 -16.12 14.97
C ILE A 197 -7.24 -15.46 14.78
N ASP A 198 -7.77 -15.51 13.56
CA ASP A 198 -9.05 -14.92 13.17
C ASP A 198 -9.73 -15.72 12.05
N PRO A 199 -10.62 -16.67 12.41
CA PRO A 199 -11.34 -17.49 11.44
C PRO A 199 -12.17 -16.68 10.45
N LYS A 200 -12.72 -15.53 10.85
CA LYS A 200 -13.54 -14.69 9.96
C LYS A 200 -12.67 -14.04 8.88
N TYR A 201 -11.46 -13.66 9.23
CA TYR A 201 -10.53 -13.06 8.27
C TYR A 201 -9.94 -14.12 7.34
N ALA A 202 -9.76 -15.35 7.83
CA ALA A 202 -9.41 -16.49 6.97
C ALA A 202 -10.49 -16.76 5.90
N GLU A 203 -11.78 -16.67 6.23
CA GLU A 203 -12.85 -16.78 5.23
C GLU A 203 -12.80 -15.66 4.19
N LEU A 204 -12.60 -14.41 4.61
CA LEU A 204 -12.41 -13.30 3.67
C LEU A 204 -11.17 -13.51 2.78
N LYS A 205 -10.07 -14.03 3.34
CA LYS A 205 -8.88 -14.38 2.55
C LYS A 205 -9.18 -15.41 1.47
N LYS A 206 -10.01 -16.43 1.77
CA LYS A 206 -10.45 -17.43 0.80
C LYS A 206 -11.31 -16.80 -0.30
N GLU A 207 -12.21 -15.87 0.03
CA GLU A 207 -13.02 -15.13 -0.95
C GLU A 207 -12.13 -14.32 -1.92
N LEU A 208 -10.98 -13.82 -1.46
CA LEU A 208 -10.07 -12.94 -2.20
C LEU A 208 -8.93 -13.65 -2.97
N ASN A 209 -9.05 -14.94 -3.28
CA ASN A 209 -8.00 -15.74 -3.95
C ASN A 209 -7.62 -15.30 -5.39
N LEU A 210 -6.56 -15.82 -6.00
CA LEU A 210 -6.17 -15.47 -7.38
C LEU A 210 -7.05 -16.04 -8.53
N GLN A 211 -8.34 -16.30 -8.33
CA GLN A 211 -9.23 -16.71 -9.43
C GLN A 211 -9.74 -15.49 -10.22
N GLU A 212 -9.40 -15.47 -11.52
CA GLU A 212 -9.73 -14.37 -12.42
C GLU A 212 -11.24 -14.13 -12.56
N GLN A 213 -12.01 -15.19 -12.82
CA GLN A 213 -13.47 -15.09 -13.00
C GLN A 213 -14.17 -14.55 -11.75
N ARG A 214 -13.67 -14.89 -10.56
CA ARG A 214 -14.21 -14.38 -9.30
C ARG A 214 -13.99 -12.88 -9.17
N ALA A 215 -12.80 -12.37 -9.50
CA ALA A 215 -12.52 -10.93 -9.47
C ALA A 215 -13.41 -10.15 -10.46
N VAL A 216 -13.59 -10.68 -11.68
CA VAL A 216 -14.50 -10.07 -12.66
C VAL A 216 -15.95 -10.05 -12.16
N GLU A 217 -16.43 -11.16 -11.60
CA GLU A 217 -17.78 -11.25 -11.04
C GLU A 217 -17.97 -10.32 -9.83
N GLN A 218 -16.98 -10.22 -8.96
CA GLN A 218 -16.97 -9.27 -7.85
C GLN A 218 -17.17 -7.83 -8.37
N THR A 219 -16.38 -7.41 -9.37
CA THR A 219 -16.51 -6.07 -9.95
C THR A 219 -17.84 -5.85 -10.66
N ARG A 220 -18.37 -6.88 -11.32
CA ARG A 220 -19.70 -6.82 -11.94
C ARG A 220 -20.77 -6.54 -10.89
N LEU A 221 -20.78 -7.31 -9.80
CA LEU A 221 -21.71 -7.12 -8.68
C LEU A 221 -21.50 -5.77 -7.99
N LEU A 222 -20.25 -5.34 -7.82
CA LEU A 222 -19.95 -4.01 -7.29
C LEU A 222 -20.51 -2.92 -8.20
N THR A 223 -20.43 -3.08 -9.52
CA THR A 223 -21.02 -2.14 -10.49
C THR A 223 -22.53 -2.04 -10.35
N ASP A 224 -23.23 -3.17 -10.16
CA ASP A 224 -24.66 -3.19 -9.91
C ASP A 224 -25.02 -2.45 -8.61
N TRP A 225 -24.23 -2.67 -7.54
CA TRP A 225 -24.37 -1.96 -6.27
C TRP A 225 -24.12 -0.45 -6.43
N LEU A 226 -23.05 -0.05 -7.14
CA LEU A 226 -22.72 1.35 -7.39
C LEU A 226 -23.88 2.07 -8.06
N ASN A 227 -24.52 1.48 -9.06
CA ASN A 227 -25.66 2.08 -9.75
C ASN A 227 -26.87 2.35 -8.83
N GLN A 228 -26.94 1.73 -7.65
CA GLN A 228 -27.95 2.01 -6.63
C GLN A 228 -27.50 3.08 -5.61
N HIS A 229 -26.23 3.49 -5.64
CA HIS A 229 -25.57 4.37 -4.67
C HIS A 229 -24.81 5.51 -5.37
N PRO A 230 -25.53 6.47 -5.99
CA PRO A 230 -24.93 7.52 -6.85
C PRO A 230 -24.00 8.50 -6.12
N GLU A 231 -24.04 8.56 -4.79
CA GLU A 231 -23.09 9.30 -3.97
C GLU A 231 -21.66 8.73 -4.10
N VAL A 232 -21.53 7.45 -4.47
CA VAL A 232 -20.28 6.71 -4.58
C VAL A 232 -19.68 6.84 -5.98
N ASN A 233 -18.88 7.87 -6.18
CA ASN A 233 -18.36 8.20 -7.51
C ASN A 233 -16.89 7.82 -7.73
N THR A 234 -16.25 7.12 -6.79
CA THR A 234 -14.84 6.70 -6.90
C THR A 234 -14.66 5.24 -6.52
N VAL A 235 -13.98 4.47 -7.37
CA VAL A 235 -13.54 3.10 -7.05
C VAL A 235 -12.02 3.05 -7.00
N ILE A 236 -11.50 2.42 -5.94
CA ILE A 236 -10.08 2.20 -5.73
C ILE A 236 -9.83 0.69 -5.80
N ILE A 237 -9.30 0.24 -6.94
CA ILE A 237 -8.90 -1.15 -7.13
C ILE A 237 -7.61 -1.39 -6.33
N SER A 238 -7.66 -2.36 -5.43
CA SER A 238 -6.57 -2.72 -4.52
C SER A 238 -6.65 -4.21 -4.19
N GLY A 239 -5.91 -4.64 -3.16
CA GLY A 239 -5.83 -6.02 -2.70
C GLY A 239 -4.46 -6.24 -2.07
N GLY A 240 -3.89 -7.43 -2.23
CA GLY A 240 -2.46 -7.64 -2.13
C GLY A 240 -1.73 -6.82 -3.20
N GLU A 241 -1.73 -7.29 -4.44
CA GLU A 241 -1.28 -6.55 -5.61
C GLU A 241 -2.28 -6.73 -6.77
N PRO A 242 -3.07 -5.70 -7.14
CA PRO A 242 -4.15 -5.85 -8.10
C PRO A 242 -3.69 -6.20 -9.53
N LEU A 243 -2.44 -5.88 -9.90
CA LEU A 243 -1.90 -6.22 -11.23
C LEU A 243 -1.40 -7.67 -11.33
N MET A 244 -1.70 -8.51 -10.35
CA MET A 244 -1.40 -9.94 -10.43
C MET A 244 -2.30 -10.69 -11.41
N TYR A 245 -3.51 -10.19 -11.65
CA TYR A 245 -4.38 -10.69 -12.71
C TYR A 245 -3.82 -10.42 -14.11
N SER A 246 -4.27 -11.20 -15.09
CA SER A 246 -3.93 -10.96 -16.49
C SER A 246 -4.43 -9.59 -16.98
N PRO A 247 -3.80 -8.99 -18.01
CA PRO A 247 -4.30 -7.79 -18.67
C PRO A 247 -5.74 -7.93 -19.13
N ASP A 248 -6.15 -9.11 -19.62
CA ASP A 248 -7.52 -9.36 -20.06
C ASP A 248 -8.53 -9.26 -18.92
N THR A 249 -8.21 -9.86 -17.77
CA THR A 249 -9.03 -9.78 -16.56
C THR A 249 -9.12 -8.34 -16.05
N MET A 250 -8.01 -7.61 -16.02
CA MET A 250 -8.03 -6.18 -15.67
C MET A 250 -8.89 -5.37 -16.66
N GLY A 251 -8.83 -5.69 -17.96
CA GLY A 251 -9.69 -5.10 -18.98
C GLY A 251 -11.18 -5.33 -18.71
N LYS A 252 -11.58 -6.55 -18.32
CA LYS A 252 -12.96 -6.88 -17.96
C LYS A 252 -13.43 -6.13 -16.72
N ILE A 253 -12.59 -6.05 -15.68
CA ILE A 253 -12.85 -5.27 -14.46
C ILE A 253 -13.12 -3.81 -14.83
N LEU A 254 -12.23 -3.19 -15.61
CA LEU A 254 -12.40 -1.81 -16.09
C LEU A 254 -13.64 -1.63 -16.96
N ASP A 255 -13.96 -2.58 -17.83
CA ASP A 255 -15.16 -2.55 -18.66
C ASP A 255 -16.46 -2.63 -17.84
N HIS A 256 -16.47 -3.36 -16.72
CA HIS A 256 -17.58 -3.35 -15.77
C HIS A 256 -17.70 -2.01 -15.07
N LEU A 257 -16.63 -1.49 -14.47
CA LEU A 257 -16.63 -0.17 -13.82
C LEU A 257 -17.03 0.96 -14.79
N GLY A 258 -16.68 0.84 -16.06
CA GLY A 258 -17.08 1.79 -17.11
C GLY A 258 -18.61 1.91 -17.29
N LYS A 259 -19.38 0.89 -16.90
CA LYS A 259 -20.85 0.85 -16.96
C LYS A 259 -21.53 1.53 -15.77
N ALA A 260 -20.81 1.83 -14.69
CA ALA A 260 -21.37 2.61 -13.59
C ALA A 260 -21.64 4.05 -14.06
N GLU A 261 -22.88 4.53 -13.95
CA GLU A 261 -23.31 5.75 -14.67
C GLU A 261 -22.67 7.04 -14.10
N HIS A 262 -22.61 7.15 -12.78
CA HIS A 262 -22.15 8.34 -12.03
C HIS A 262 -20.69 8.25 -11.60
N LEU A 263 -19.99 7.14 -11.91
CA LEU A 263 -18.61 6.94 -11.52
C LEU A 263 -17.71 7.98 -12.22
N LYS A 264 -16.93 8.73 -11.43
CA LYS A 264 -16.04 9.79 -11.91
C LYS A 264 -14.59 9.32 -12.02
N ALA A 265 -14.15 8.43 -11.14
CA ALA A 265 -12.76 8.00 -11.09
C ALA A 265 -12.60 6.52 -10.73
N VAL A 266 -11.68 5.86 -11.44
CA VAL A 266 -11.11 4.56 -11.08
C VAL A 266 -9.64 4.77 -10.74
N ARG A 267 -9.20 4.26 -9.60
CA ARG A 267 -7.81 4.37 -9.14
C ARG A 267 -7.24 2.98 -8.92
N ILE A 268 -6.18 2.61 -9.61
CA ILE A 268 -5.45 1.36 -9.38
C ILE A 268 -4.33 1.66 -8.39
N CYS A 269 -4.40 1.10 -7.17
CA CYS A 269 -3.34 1.24 -6.17
C CYS A 269 -2.40 0.03 -6.24
N THR A 270 -1.17 0.24 -6.70
CA THR A 270 -0.22 -0.83 -7.04
C THR A 270 1.20 -0.49 -6.60
N SER A 271 2.01 -1.49 -6.28
CA SER A 271 3.45 -1.32 -6.09
C SER A 271 4.25 -1.80 -7.30
N ALA A 272 3.57 -2.31 -8.34
CA ALA A 272 4.21 -3.02 -9.44
C ALA A 272 5.23 -2.19 -10.22
N VAL A 273 4.94 -0.89 -10.39
CA VAL A 273 5.76 0.01 -11.22
C VAL A 273 7.18 0.17 -10.65
N TYR A 274 7.31 0.30 -9.32
CA TYR A 274 8.58 0.69 -8.68
C TYR A 274 9.18 -0.40 -7.78
N GLN A 275 8.44 -1.45 -7.42
CA GLN A 275 8.87 -2.44 -6.42
C GLN A 275 8.99 -3.85 -7.00
N GLY A 276 9.53 -3.98 -8.21
CA GLY A 276 9.99 -5.27 -8.76
C GLY A 276 8.99 -6.05 -9.60
N LEU A 277 7.86 -5.46 -10.01
CA LEU A 277 6.91 -6.09 -10.95
C LEU A 277 6.68 -5.24 -12.20
N PHE A 278 7.67 -4.45 -12.62
CA PHE A 278 7.58 -3.49 -13.74
C PHE A 278 7.05 -4.14 -15.03
N TYR A 279 7.38 -5.41 -15.26
CA TYR A 279 6.93 -6.21 -16.41
C TYR A 279 5.41 -6.43 -16.47
N LYS A 280 4.67 -6.17 -15.38
CA LYS A 280 3.20 -6.12 -15.40
C LYS A 280 2.67 -4.95 -16.21
N ILE A 281 3.48 -3.90 -16.39
CA ILE A 281 3.17 -2.78 -17.27
C ILE A 281 3.66 -3.11 -18.69
N ASN A 282 2.95 -4.04 -19.33
CA ASN A 282 3.21 -4.47 -20.71
C ASN A 282 2.20 -3.85 -21.69
N ASP A 283 2.44 -4.05 -22.98
CA ASP A 283 1.63 -3.46 -24.06
C ASP A 283 0.16 -3.90 -24.00
N ASP A 284 -0.10 -5.13 -23.57
CA ASP A 284 -1.46 -5.65 -23.39
C ASP A 284 -2.21 -4.87 -22.30
N LEU A 285 -1.58 -4.65 -21.14
CA LEU A 285 -2.19 -3.86 -20.07
C LEU A 285 -2.42 -2.42 -20.55
N VAL A 286 -1.38 -1.77 -21.10
CA VAL A 286 -1.42 -0.41 -21.66
C VAL A 286 -2.55 -0.23 -22.66
N SER A 287 -2.76 -1.21 -23.54
CA SER A 287 -3.86 -1.26 -24.50
C SER A 287 -5.22 -1.25 -23.81
N ARG A 288 -5.41 -2.09 -22.77
CA ARG A 288 -6.65 -2.13 -21.97
C ARG A 288 -6.92 -0.82 -21.21
N LEU A 289 -5.88 -0.19 -20.65
CA LEU A 289 -6.01 1.12 -19.99
C LEU A 289 -6.44 2.21 -20.98
N SER A 290 -5.81 2.21 -22.16
CA SER A 290 -6.11 3.14 -23.26
C SER A 290 -7.55 2.98 -23.76
N ASP A 291 -8.01 1.73 -23.90
CA ASP A 291 -9.38 1.42 -24.27
C ASP A 291 -10.40 1.92 -23.25
N PHE A 292 -10.16 1.70 -21.95
CA PHE A 292 -11.03 2.23 -20.90
C PHE A 292 -11.15 3.75 -21.00
N ARG A 293 -10.03 4.47 -21.14
CA ARG A 293 -10.02 5.93 -21.30
C ARG A 293 -10.76 6.38 -22.54
N ARG A 294 -10.54 5.72 -23.69
CA ARG A 294 -11.22 6.02 -24.96
C ARG A 294 -12.73 5.85 -24.84
N LYS A 295 -13.19 4.74 -24.23
CA LYS A 295 -14.62 4.46 -24.01
C LYS A 295 -15.28 5.44 -23.03
N ASN A 296 -14.50 6.04 -22.12
CA ASN A 296 -14.99 6.90 -21.02
C ASN A 296 -14.47 8.35 -21.09
N ASN A 297 -14.20 8.86 -22.30
CA ASN A 297 -13.60 10.19 -22.51
C ASN A 297 -14.56 11.38 -22.35
N GLY A 298 -15.84 11.14 -22.00
CA GLY A 298 -16.85 12.20 -21.83
C GLY A 298 -17.61 12.59 -23.11
N ARG A 299 -17.33 11.93 -24.25
CA ARG A 299 -18.05 12.17 -25.51
C ARG A 299 -19.35 11.35 -25.56
N ASN A 300 -20.22 11.67 -26.52
CA ASN A 300 -21.48 10.96 -26.78
C ASN A 300 -22.44 10.93 -25.57
N GLY A 301 -22.48 12.01 -24.79
CA GLY A 301 -23.38 12.17 -23.64
C GLY A 301 -23.03 11.33 -22.41
N LYS A 302 -21.89 10.62 -22.40
CA LYS A 302 -21.42 9.86 -21.24
C LYS A 302 -20.61 10.72 -20.28
N ALA A 303 -20.70 10.46 -18.98
CA ALA A 303 -19.80 11.06 -18.00
C ALA A 303 -18.35 10.67 -18.28
N LYS A 304 -17.43 11.65 -18.21
CA LYS A 304 -15.99 11.41 -18.29
C LYS A 304 -15.55 10.64 -17.05
N LYS A 305 -14.88 9.50 -17.23
CA LYS A 305 -14.28 8.74 -16.14
C LYS A 305 -12.78 8.81 -16.21
N GLN A 306 -12.16 9.22 -15.13
CA GLN A 306 -10.71 9.31 -15.02
C GLN A 306 -10.13 8.00 -14.54
N LEU A 307 -8.96 7.64 -15.07
CA LEU A 307 -8.18 6.49 -14.65
C LEU A 307 -6.85 6.99 -14.07
N TYR A 308 -6.57 6.58 -12.84
CA TYR A 308 -5.35 6.95 -12.13
C TYR A 308 -4.59 5.72 -11.68
N PHE A 309 -3.26 5.78 -11.77
CA PHE A 309 -2.38 4.84 -11.09
C PHE A 309 -1.83 5.50 -9.84
N ASN A 310 -2.13 4.94 -8.68
CA ASN A 310 -1.54 5.33 -7.42
C ASN A 310 -0.43 4.33 -7.10
N CYS A 311 0.80 4.70 -7.39
CA CYS A 311 1.96 3.83 -7.27
C CYS A 311 2.61 4.00 -5.90
N HIS A 312 2.98 2.89 -5.26
CA HIS A 312 3.71 2.92 -4.00
C HIS A 312 5.23 2.99 -4.25
N VAL A 313 5.91 3.81 -3.47
CA VAL A 313 7.38 3.89 -3.42
C VAL A 313 7.85 3.92 -1.98
N THR A 314 9.14 3.65 -1.79
CA THR A 314 9.81 3.76 -0.48
C THR A 314 11.09 4.55 -0.58
N ASP A 315 11.82 4.39 -1.68
CA ASP A 315 13.17 4.91 -1.85
C ASP A 315 13.32 5.49 -3.26
N GLU A 316 14.06 6.57 -3.42
CA GLU A 316 14.31 7.25 -4.69
C GLU A 316 14.97 6.32 -5.71
N HIS A 317 15.84 5.40 -5.27
CA HIS A 317 16.49 4.45 -6.17
C HIS A 317 15.48 3.59 -6.95
N GLN A 318 14.29 3.36 -6.39
CA GLN A 318 13.22 2.63 -7.06
C GLN A 318 12.66 3.38 -8.28
N LEU A 319 12.67 4.71 -8.25
CA LEU A 319 12.21 5.58 -9.34
C LEU A 319 13.26 5.72 -10.45
N LEU A 320 14.54 5.60 -10.09
CA LEU A 320 15.67 5.82 -11.00
C LEU A 320 16.04 4.60 -11.86
N THR A 321 15.42 3.44 -11.63
CA THR A 321 15.73 2.24 -12.41
C THR A 321 15.25 2.36 -13.87
N PRO A 322 16.00 1.83 -14.86
CA PRO A 322 15.53 1.67 -16.23
C PRO A 322 14.15 1.00 -16.32
N GLU A 323 13.92 -0.04 -15.52
CA GLU A 323 12.65 -0.73 -15.41
C GLU A 323 11.48 0.19 -15.04
N ALA A 324 11.68 1.02 -14.00
CA ALA A 324 10.68 1.99 -13.55
C ALA A 324 10.43 3.07 -14.60
N ARG A 325 11.48 3.54 -15.29
CA ARG A 325 11.37 4.54 -16.36
C ARG A 325 10.52 4.01 -17.50
N ILE A 326 10.82 2.81 -18.02
CA ILE A 326 10.05 2.17 -19.11
C ILE A 326 8.58 1.97 -18.70
N ALA A 327 8.33 1.46 -17.49
CA ALA A 327 6.97 1.24 -16.99
C ALA A 327 6.20 2.57 -16.82
N THR A 328 6.87 3.62 -16.36
CA THR A 328 6.28 4.96 -16.21
C THR A 328 5.96 5.57 -17.57
N GLU A 329 6.89 5.54 -18.52
CA GLU A 329 6.73 6.03 -19.89
C GLU A 329 5.53 5.36 -20.58
N ARG A 330 5.42 4.02 -20.50
CA ARG A 330 4.27 3.25 -21.04
C ARG A 330 2.91 3.69 -20.48
N LEU A 331 2.83 3.96 -19.18
CA LEU A 331 1.59 4.45 -18.56
C LEU A 331 1.27 5.89 -19.00
N GLN A 332 2.27 6.75 -19.13
CA GLN A 332 2.11 8.11 -19.61
C GLN A 332 1.68 8.15 -21.08
N GLU A 333 2.22 7.28 -21.93
CA GLU A 333 1.81 7.11 -23.33
C GLU A 333 0.36 6.63 -23.45
N ALA A 334 -0.11 5.78 -22.53
CA ALA A 334 -1.54 5.44 -22.39
C ALA A 334 -2.43 6.64 -21.95
N GLY A 335 -1.81 7.77 -21.60
CA GLY A 335 -2.44 8.96 -21.05
C GLY A 335 -2.99 8.77 -19.63
N VAL A 336 -2.43 7.82 -18.88
CA VAL A 336 -2.80 7.55 -17.49
C VAL A 336 -1.99 8.47 -16.58
N SER A 337 -2.66 9.16 -15.66
CA SER A 337 -1.99 9.97 -14.65
C SER A 337 -1.47 9.09 -13.52
N ILE A 338 -0.20 9.29 -13.17
CA ILE A 338 0.52 8.51 -12.17
C ILE A 338 0.74 9.38 -10.93
N HIS A 339 0.35 8.86 -9.78
CA HIS A 339 0.42 9.51 -8.49
C HIS A 339 1.25 8.66 -7.52
N LEU A 340 2.16 9.29 -6.80
CA LEU A 340 3.05 8.61 -5.88
C LEU A 340 2.49 8.60 -4.46
N GLN A 341 2.46 7.42 -3.85
CA GLN A 341 2.07 7.21 -2.47
C GLN A 341 3.25 6.60 -1.71
N MET A 342 3.61 7.19 -0.57
CA MET A 342 4.76 6.73 0.20
C MET A 342 4.37 6.49 1.66
N PRO A 343 4.23 5.22 2.08
CA PRO A 343 4.26 4.88 3.50
C PRO A 343 5.53 5.43 4.15
N LEU A 344 5.39 6.17 5.26
CA LEU A 344 6.54 6.54 6.09
C LEU A 344 6.94 5.35 6.95
N GLN A 345 8.21 5.01 6.93
CA GLN A 345 8.79 3.84 7.56
C GLN A 345 10.08 4.21 8.29
N GLU A 346 10.07 4.01 9.61
CA GLU A 346 11.21 4.28 10.49
C GLU A 346 12.46 3.51 10.06
N GLY A 347 13.59 4.20 9.99
CA GLY A 347 14.88 3.66 9.59
C GLY A 347 15.02 3.36 8.09
N ILE A 348 14.02 3.70 7.26
CA ILE A 348 14.05 3.48 5.80
C ILE A 348 13.94 4.79 5.04
N ASN A 349 12.77 5.43 5.11
CA ASN A 349 12.49 6.71 4.43
C ASN A 349 12.02 7.80 5.40
N PHE A 350 12.02 7.47 6.68
CA PHE A 350 11.76 8.37 7.79
C PHE A 350 12.68 7.98 8.95
N TYR A 351 13.17 8.97 9.69
CA TYR A 351 14.08 8.83 10.81
C TYR A 351 13.58 9.73 11.93
N ARG A 352 12.85 9.15 12.89
CA ARG A 352 12.18 9.92 13.95
C ARG A 352 13.16 10.75 14.78
N ASP A 353 14.40 10.28 14.95
CA ASP A 353 15.45 10.98 15.71
C ASP A 353 16.16 12.07 14.90
N ASP A 354 15.92 12.13 13.58
CA ASP A 354 16.50 13.11 12.66
C ASP A 354 15.47 13.57 11.60
N PRO A 355 14.59 14.52 11.97
CA PRO A 355 13.56 15.05 11.06
C PRO A 355 14.15 15.77 9.84
N GLN A 356 15.37 16.32 9.94
CA GLN A 356 16.03 16.97 8.80
C GLN A 356 16.45 15.92 7.77
N LYS A 357 17.10 14.84 8.21
CA LYS A 357 17.41 13.69 7.33
C LYS A 357 16.13 13.10 6.71
N SER A 358 15.05 13.04 7.48
CA SER A 358 13.73 12.61 6.97
C SER A 358 13.24 13.53 5.86
N ALA A 359 13.32 14.85 6.04
CA ALA A 359 12.96 15.83 5.02
C ALA A 359 13.82 15.70 3.76
N GLU A 360 15.14 15.53 3.91
CA GLU A 360 16.07 15.35 2.80
C GLU A 360 15.72 14.09 1.97
N LYS A 361 15.45 12.97 2.65
CA LYS A 361 15.03 11.72 2.00
C LYS A 361 13.67 11.86 1.30
N MET A 362 12.69 12.47 1.97
CA MET A 362 11.37 12.72 1.39
C MET A 362 11.41 13.66 0.18
N ARG A 363 12.34 14.63 0.18
CA ARG A 363 12.61 15.53 -0.95
C ARG A 363 13.23 14.77 -2.12
N ALA A 364 14.27 13.97 -1.88
CA ALA A 364 14.91 13.19 -2.94
C ALA A 364 13.92 12.28 -3.68
N ILE A 365 13.00 11.65 -2.94
CA ILE A 365 11.94 10.80 -3.52
C ILE A 365 10.97 11.63 -4.36
N SER A 366 10.55 12.80 -3.89
CA SER A 366 9.58 13.62 -4.61
C SER A 366 10.18 14.33 -5.83
N GLU A 367 11.46 14.69 -5.76
CA GLU A 367 12.25 15.20 -6.91
C GLU A 367 12.43 14.12 -7.98
N ALA A 368 12.87 12.92 -7.60
CA ALA A 368 13.01 11.80 -8.53
C ALA A 368 11.68 11.46 -9.24
N ALA A 369 10.55 11.57 -8.52
CA ALA A 369 9.23 11.37 -9.10
C ALA A 369 8.85 12.48 -10.08
N TYR A 370 9.12 13.73 -9.72
CA TYR A 370 8.87 14.88 -10.57
C TYR A 370 9.67 14.82 -11.88
N GLU A 371 10.94 14.40 -11.83
CA GLU A 371 11.81 14.25 -13.00
C GLU A 371 11.26 13.27 -14.04
N ILE A 372 10.56 12.22 -13.59
CA ILE A 372 9.92 11.24 -14.48
C ILE A 372 8.45 11.53 -14.75
N GLY A 373 7.97 12.75 -14.44
CA GLY A 373 6.60 13.18 -14.72
C GLY A 373 5.52 12.51 -13.86
N VAL A 374 5.87 12.10 -12.65
CA VAL A 374 4.98 11.47 -11.66
C VAL A 374 4.66 12.47 -10.56
N ILE A 375 3.39 12.55 -10.15
CA ILE A 375 2.92 13.54 -9.17
C ILE A 375 3.18 13.01 -7.75
N PRO A 376 3.96 13.72 -6.89
CA PRO A 376 4.12 13.37 -5.47
C PRO A 376 2.82 13.57 -4.69
N TYR A 377 1.96 12.54 -4.69
CA TYR A 377 0.58 12.71 -4.22
C TYR A 377 0.48 12.72 -2.71
N LYS A 378 0.94 11.68 -2.01
CA LYS A 378 0.86 11.67 -0.54
C LYS A 378 1.89 10.82 0.18
N ALA A 379 2.37 11.33 1.30
CA ALA A 379 3.06 10.54 2.30
C ALA A 379 2.04 10.03 3.35
N ILE A 380 2.22 8.81 3.84
CA ILE A 380 1.21 8.09 4.64
C ILE A 380 1.84 7.62 5.95
N VAL A 381 1.36 8.19 7.05
CA VAL A 381 1.68 7.79 8.42
C VAL A 381 0.86 6.55 8.79
N ASN A 382 1.48 5.61 9.49
CA ASN A 382 0.88 4.36 10.01
C ASN A 382 0.21 3.47 8.98
N MET A 383 0.80 3.37 7.79
CA MET A 383 0.44 2.33 6.82
C MET A 383 1.08 0.96 7.12
N HIS A 384 1.63 0.82 8.33
CA HIS A 384 2.17 -0.40 8.89
C HIS A 384 1.22 -1.05 9.90
N SER A 385 1.49 -2.31 10.24
CA SER A 385 0.77 -2.99 11.32
C SER A 385 1.06 -2.28 12.65
N PRO A 386 0.05 -1.95 13.47
CA PRO A 386 0.21 -1.21 14.72
C PRO A 386 0.98 -1.94 15.84
N SER A 387 1.44 -3.17 15.60
CA SER A 387 2.07 -4.04 16.61
C SER A 387 3.50 -3.63 17.04
N TYR A 388 4.04 -2.53 16.53
CA TYR A 388 5.49 -2.27 16.55
C TYR A 388 5.83 -0.82 16.92
N PRO A 389 5.96 -0.50 18.22
CA PRO A 389 6.34 0.84 18.67
C PRO A 389 7.66 1.36 18.08
N GLU A 390 8.60 0.46 17.85
CA GLU A 390 9.88 0.74 17.21
C GLU A 390 9.76 1.16 15.73
N LEU A 391 8.64 0.85 15.08
CA LEU A 391 8.36 1.23 13.69
C LEU A 391 7.43 2.45 13.57
N THR A 392 6.93 2.94 14.69
CA THR A 392 6.05 4.11 14.72
C THR A 392 6.79 5.34 14.22
N VAL A 393 6.11 6.12 13.38
CA VAL A 393 6.55 7.40 12.86
C VAL A 393 5.66 8.50 13.49
N PRO A 394 6.09 9.15 14.59
CA PRO A 394 5.24 10.08 15.34
C PRO A 394 4.85 11.32 14.53
N ILE A 395 3.62 11.78 14.69
CA ILE A 395 3.09 12.91 13.92
C ILE A 395 3.84 14.22 14.20
N GLU A 396 4.39 14.40 15.41
CA GLU A 396 5.28 15.50 15.76
C GLU A 396 6.50 15.56 14.85
N ARG A 397 7.19 14.42 14.69
CA ARG A 397 8.41 14.33 13.89
C ARG A 397 8.10 14.48 12.40
N VAL A 398 6.96 13.95 11.95
CA VAL A 398 6.47 14.20 10.58
C VAL A 398 6.25 15.69 10.36
N SER A 399 5.63 16.38 11.33
CA SER A 399 5.38 17.83 11.23
C SER A 399 6.67 18.66 11.20
N GLU A 400 7.69 18.26 11.94
CA GLU A 400 9.02 18.86 11.88
C GLU A 400 9.65 18.65 10.49
N ALA A 401 9.64 17.42 9.96
CA ALA A 401 10.13 17.11 8.61
C ALA A 401 9.43 17.94 7.52
N ILE A 402 8.10 18.10 7.62
CA ILE A 402 7.31 18.94 6.72
C ILE A 402 7.73 20.41 6.80
N THR A 403 8.01 20.92 8.00
CA THR A 403 8.47 22.30 8.19
C THR A 403 9.79 22.55 7.47
N PHE A 404 10.71 21.58 7.50
CA PHE A 404 11.93 21.64 6.71
C PHE A 404 11.61 21.65 5.21
N LEU A 405 10.78 20.73 4.71
CA LEU A 405 10.39 20.70 3.29
C LEU A 405 9.79 22.03 2.80
N ASP A 406 8.90 22.63 3.58
CA ASP A 406 8.22 23.89 3.26
C ASP A 406 9.14 25.12 3.32
N GLY A 407 10.22 25.04 4.09
CA GLY A 407 11.22 26.09 4.24
C GLY A 407 12.23 26.15 3.08
N HIS A 408 12.31 25.10 2.25
CA HIS A 408 13.20 25.05 1.09
C HIS A 408 12.49 25.59 -0.16
N PHE A 409 13.00 26.69 -0.70
CA PHE A 409 12.50 27.32 -1.93
C PHE A 409 13.20 26.84 -3.20
N ASP A 410 14.14 25.91 -3.05
CA ASP A 410 14.98 25.41 -4.16
C ASP A 410 14.32 24.25 -4.92
N THR A 411 13.11 23.85 -4.51
CA THR A 411 12.33 22.79 -5.15
C THR A 411 11.11 23.33 -5.88
N SER A 412 10.83 22.76 -7.06
CA SER A 412 9.61 23.03 -7.80
C SER A 412 8.39 22.78 -6.92
N ASP A 413 7.39 23.66 -6.98
CA ASP A 413 6.11 23.48 -6.28
C ASP A 413 5.39 22.18 -6.72
N MET A 414 5.60 21.77 -7.97
CA MET A 414 5.12 20.51 -8.53
C MET A 414 5.82 19.26 -7.97
N ALA A 415 7.01 19.41 -7.38
CA ALA A 415 7.74 18.33 -6.72
C ALA A 415 7.37 18.19 -5.23
N ARG A 416 6.44 18.99 -4.72
CA ARG A 416 6.03 18.96 -3.31
C ARG A 416 4.95 17.89 -3.07
N TRP A 417 5.01 17.25 -1.92
CA TRP A 417 3.97 16.34 -1.44
C TRP A 417 2.65 17.09 -1.26
N GLN A 418 1.59 16.62 -1.94
CA GLN A 418 0.30 17.32 -1.93
C GLN A 418 -0.52 17.08 -0.65
N ALA A 419 -0.30 15.95 0.03
CA ALA A 419 -1.01 15.60 1.25
C ALA A 419 -0.20 14.69 2.17
N TYR A 420 -0.50 14.76 3.45
CA TYR A 420 -0.05 13.80 4.44
C TYR A 420 -1.27 13.06 4.97
N ASN A 421 -1.23 11.73 4.98
CA ASN A 421 -2.35 10.92 5.41
C ASN A 421 -2.00 10.19 6.70
N ILE A 422 -2.95 10.11 7.63
CA ILE A 422 -2.82 9.27 8.82
C ILE A 422 -3.83 8.15 8.70
N LEU A 423 -3.34 6.91 8.76
CA LEU A 423 -4.20 5.74 8.90
C LEU A 423 -4.37 5.43 10.39
N HIS A 424 -5.61 5.27 10.82
CA HIS A 424 -5.97 5.01 12.21
C HIS A 424 -7.26 4.19 12.27
N GLU A 425 -7.68 3.83 13.49
CA GLU A 425 -8.79 2.90 13.69
C GLU A 425 -10.16 3.43 13.25
N GLN A 426 -10.34 4.74 13.15
CA GLN A 426 -11.56 5.38 12.64
C GLN A 426 -11.42 5.78 11.17
N GLY A 427 -10.36 5.31 10.50
CA GLY A 427 -10.19 5.42 9.06
C GLY A 427 -8.96 6.18 8.63
N ASN A 428 -9.10 6.96 7.56
CA ASN A 428 -8.00 7.65 6.90
C ASN A 428 -8.23 9.16 6.92
N SER A 429 -7.35 9.88 7.60
CA SER A 429 -7.39 11.33 7.72
C SER A 429 -6.41 11.99 6.77
N TYR A 430 -6.82 13.07 6.12
CA TYR A 430 -5.94 13.93 5.33
C TYR A 430 -5.51 15.13 6.17
N VAL A 431 -4.21 15.33 6.28
CA VAL A 431 -3.55 16.45 6.98
C VAL A 431 -2.78 17.26 5.94
N TYR A 432 -2.99 18.58 5.95
CA TYR A 432 -2.34 19.48 5.00
C TYR A 432 -1.06 20.11 5.59
N PRO A 433 -0.05 20.44 4.76
CA PRO A 433 1.29 20.81 5.22
C PRO A 433 1.39 22.11 6.05
N LYS A 434 0.41 23.03 5.99
CA LYS A 434 0.39 24.31 6.74
C LYS A 434 -1.02 24.72 7.20
N PRO A 435 -1.13 25.55 8.26
CA PRO A 435 -0.90 25.23 9.66
C PRO A 435 -2.19 24.64 10.28
N ASN A 436 -2.35 23.32 10.24
CA ASN A 436 -3.35 22.62 11.05
C ASN A 436 -2.68 21.87 12.20
N PHE A 437 -1.81 22.60 12.91
CA PHE A 437 -1.44 22.29 14.29
C PHE A 437 -2.70 22.47 15.16
N VAL A 438 -3.61 21.50 15.09
CA VAL A 438 -4.88 21.54 15.81
C VAL A 438 -5.23 20.21 16.47
N ALA A 439 -4.23 19.39 16.82
CA ALA A 439 -4.49 18.19 17.61
C ALA A 439 -4.20 18.46 19.10
N GLU A 440 -5.20 18.27 19.96
CA GLU A 440 -4.93 18.07 21.39
C GLU A 440 -4.41 16.66 21.62
N LYS A 441 -3.60 16.48 22.66
CA LYS A 441 -3.18 15.15 23.07
C LYS A 441 -3.31 14.89 24.57
N ASP A 442 -3.61 13.64 24.88
CA ASP A 442 -3.52 13.06 26.21
C ASP A 442 -2.32 12.11 26.28
N ILE A 443 -1.54 12.22 27.35
CA ILE A 443 -0.38 11.36 27.60
C ILE A 443 -0.73 10.43 28.75
N ASP A 444 -0.77 9.13 28.47
CA ASP A 444 -0.93 8.06 29.46
C ASP A 444 0.42 7.39 29.69
N ARG A 445 1.15 7.85 30.71
CA ARG A 445 2.45 7.29 31.08
C ARG A 445 2.35 5.90 31.72
N GLU A 446 1.21 5.54 32.31
CA GLU A 446 1.02 4.21 32.89
C GLU A 446 0.89 3.14 31.80
N ARG A 447 0.25 3.48 30.68
CA ARG A 447 0.10 2.58 29.53
C ARG A 447 1.15 2.81 28.44
N SER A 448 2.06 3.76 28.62
CA SER A 448 3.03 4.20 27.62
C SER A 448 2.38 4.55 26.27
N ARG A 449 1.34 5.39 26.27
CA ARG A 449 0.63 5.81 25.05
C ARG A 449 0.34 7.31 24.99
N VAL A 450 0.21 7.81 23.77
CA VAL A 450 -0.29 9.15 23.46
C VAL A 450 -1.55 9.04 22.61
N THR A 451 -2.62 9.73 23.01
CA THR A 451 -3.87 9.81 22.26
C THR A 451 -4.04 11.21 21.70
N TYR A 452 -4.16 11.35 20.39
CA TYR A 452 -4.40 12.59 19.67
C TYR A 452 -5.87 12.75 19.33
N PHE A 453 -6.38 13.97 19.46
CA PHE A 453 -7.73 14.39 19.10
C PHE A 453 -7.64 15.39 17.94
N ILE A 454 -7.81 14.90 16.72
CA ILE A 454 -7.57 15.61 15.46
C ILE A 454 -8.92 16.09 14.88
N PRO A 455 -9.19 17.40 14.84
CA PRO A 455 -10.43 17.93 14.30
C PRO A 455 -10.44 17.89 12.77
N LYS A 456 -11.59 17.53 12.21
CA LYS A 456 -11.86 17.65 10.78
C LYS A 456 -12.55 18.99 10.52
N LEU A 457 -11.88 19.86 9.78
CA LEU A 457 -12.39 21.17 9.41
C LEU A 457 -13.24 21.08 8.15
N ASN A 458 -14.46 21.62 8.23
CA ASN A 458 -15.29 21.87 7.06
C ASN A 458 -14.74 23.08 6.26
N PRO A 459 -15.13 23.25 4.98
CA PRO A 459 -14.73 24.41 4.17
C PRO A 459 -15.11 25.76 4.79
N ASP A 460 -16.12 25.80 5.66
CA ASP A 460 -16.58 26.99 6.39
C ASP A 460 -15.83 27.21 7.72
N GLY A 461 -14.84 26.37 8.04
CA GLY A 461 -14.06 26.42 9.27
C GLY A 461 -14.74 25.79 10.50
N SER A 462 -15.93 25.21 10.37
CA SER A 462 -16.59 24.49 11.47
C SER A 462 -16.02 23.07 11.67
N VAL A 463 -16.20 22.49 12.86
CA VAL A 463 -15.81 21.10 13.17
C VAL A 463 -17.07 20.29 13.47
N ASN A 464 -17.33 19.27 12.65
CA ASN A 464 -18.38 18.29 12.91
C ASN A 464 -17.83 17.01 13.57
N GLU A 465 -16.59 16.66 13.24
CA GLU A 465 -15.97 15.37 13.53
C GLU A 465 -14.58 15.59 14.15
N VAL A 466 -14.26 14.83 15.20
CA VAL A 466 -12.93 14.78 15.81
C VAL A 466 -12.48 13.33 15.80
N HIS A 467 -11.37 13.10 15.14
CA HIS A 467 -10.75 11.80 14.98
C HIS A 467 -9.81 11.56 16.16
N THR A 468 -9.85 10.36 16.72
CA THR A 468 -8.88 9.87 17.69
C THR A 468 -7.86 8.99 17.01
N TYR A 469 -6.58 9.26 17.27
CA TYR A 469 -5.46 8.45 16.83
C TYR A 469 -4.55 8.19 18.02
N GLU A 470 -4.02 6.97 18.12
CA GLU A 470 -3.16 6.57 19.23
C GLU A 470 -1.85 6.01 18.73
N GLU A 471 -0.79 6.34 19.45
CA GLU A 471 0.53 5.80 19.20
C GLU A 471 1.27 5.56 20.53
N PRO A 472 2.35 4.77 20.52
CA PRO A 472 3.20 4.59 21.69
C PRO A 472 3.80 5.91 22.19
N LEU A 473 3.94 6.04 23.51
CA LEU A 473 4.71 7.11 24.13
C LEU A 473 6.20 6.87 23.88
N ILE A 474 6.85 7.83 23.25
CA ILE A 474 8.30 7.89 23.05
C ILE A 474 8.81 9.14 23.77
N GLU A 475 9.47 8.91 24.91
CA GLU A 475 9.98 9.96 25.82
C GLU A 475 10.89 10.94 25.07
N GLY A 476 10.68 12.25 25.28
CA GLY A 476 11.39 13.32 24.58
C GLY A 476 11.02 13.50 23.10
N ILE A 477 10.10 12.69 22.57
CA ILE A 477 9.65 12.77 21.17
C ILE A 477 8.21 13.27 21.08
N ASN A 478 7.26 12.54 21.69
CA ASN A 478 5.84 12.86 21.60
C ASN A 478 5.19 13.13 22.98
N ASP A 479 6.00 13.47 23.98
CA ASP A 479 5.58 13.79 25.35
C ASP A 479 5.52 15.30 25.67
N GLY A 480 5.77 16.15 24.66
CA GLY A 480 5.71 17.62 24.77
C GLY A 480 4.29 18.20 24.83
N ALA A 481 4.17 19.53 24.71
CA ALA A 481 2.86 20.19 24.64
C ALA A 481 2.06 19.75 23.40
N SER A 482 0.73 19.94 23.42
CA SER A 482 -0.12 19.70 22.24
C SER A 482 0.38 20.49 21.02
N LEU A 483 0.11 19.97 19.82
CA LEU A 483 0.50 20.56 18.54
C LEU A 483 -0.20 21.92 18.35
N ARG A 484 0.36 22.98 18.95
CA ARG A 484 -0.14 24.36 19.12
C ARG A 484 -1.60 24.49 19.59
N LEU A 485 -1.88 25.52 20.39
CA LEU A 485 -3.21 25.78 20.95
C LEU A 485 -4.18 26.20 19.85
N ILE A 486 -5.28 25.47 19.70
CA ILE A 486 -6.41 25.89 18.89
C ILE A 486 -7.07 27.08 19.60
N ALA A 487 -6.94 28.27 19.05
CA ALA A 487 -7.54 29.46 19.65
C ALA A 487 -9.08 29.51 19.47
N ASP A 488 -9.65 28.76 18.52
CA ASP A 488 -11.10 28.73 18.29
C ASP A 488 -11.84 27.92 19.36
N ALA A 489 -12.60 28.62 20.19
CA ALA A 489 -13.35 28.06 21.31
C ALA A 489 -14.38 26.99 20.92
N ARG A 490 -14.91 27.01 19.68
CA ARG A 490 -15.88 26.00 19.20
C ARG A 490 -15.18 24.68 18.94
N ILE A 491 -14.01 24.73 18.32
CA ILE A 491 -13.17 23.55 18.05
C ILE A 491 -12.70 22.95 19.38
N GLN A 492 -12.20 23.78 20.29
CA GLN A 492 -11.79 23.37 21.63
C GLN A 492 -12.92 22.69 22.40
N ARG A 493 -14.15 23.23 22.34
CA ARG A 493 -15.33 22.60 22.96
C ARG A 493 -15.58 21.21 22.38
N ARG A 494 -15.57 21.08 21.05
CA ARG A 494 -15.85 19.81 20.38
C ARG A 494 -14.79 18.75 20.68
N ILE A 495 -13.53 19.15 20.73
CA ILE A 495 -12.43 18.27 21.15
C ILE A 495 -12.63 17.85 22.60
N GLY A 496 -12.96 18.78 23.51
CA GLY A 496 -13.25 18.46 24.91
C GLY A 496 -14.40 17.47 25.08
N GLU A 497 -15.47 17.58 24.29
CA GLU A 497 -16.57 16.61 24.28
C GLU A 497 -16.11 15.21 23.87
N VAL A 498 -15.37 15.10 22.76
CA VAL A 498 -14.89 13.81 22.25
C VAL A 498 -13.83 13.21 23.18
N ARG A 499 -12.96 14.03 23.75
CA ARG A 499 -11.98 13.64 24.77
C ARG A 499 -12.65 13.07 26.01
N ASN A 500 -13.66 13.76 26.55
CA ASN A 500 -14.43 13.26 27.70
C ASN A 500 -15.15 11.95 27.37
N ALA A 501 -15.74 11.83 26.18
CA ALA A 501 -16.38 10.60 25.73
C ALA A 501 -15.36 9.45 25.59
N TYR A 502 -14.22 9.72 24.99
CA TYR A 502 -13.12 8.76 24.81
C TYR A 502 -12.59 8.23 26.15
N GLN A 503 -12.34 9.13 27.10
CA GLN A 503 -11.89 8.75 28.45
C GLN A 503 -12.92 7.90 29.20
N LYS A 504 -14.22 8.14 29.00
CA LYS A 504 -15.30 7.31 29.55
C LYS A 504 -15.37 5.93 28.89
N LEU A 505 -15.27 5.87 27.56
CA LEU A 505 -15.28 4.62 26.79
C LEU A 505 -14.18 3.65 27.25
N ARG A 506 -12.99 4.17 27.59
CA ARG A 506 -11.85 3.40 28.08
C ARG A 506 -11.93 2.92 29.52
N LYS A 507 -12.97 3.33 30.25
CA LYS A 507 -13.27 2.90 31.62
C LYS A 507 -14.41 1.87 31.69
N ASP A 508 -14.78 1.28 30.55
CA ASP A 508 -15.85 0.29 30.32
C ASP A 508 -17.27 0.78 30.68
N GLU A 509 -18.01 1.31 29.67
CA GLU A 509 -19.48 1.31 29.56
C GLU A 509 -19.90 2.08 28.27
N ILE A 510 -20.25 1.38 27.17
CA ILE A 510 -21.17 1.75 26.06
C ILE A 510 -21.05 0.69 24.93
N ASP A 511 -22.15 0.36 24.24
CA ASP A 511 -22.16 -0.48 23.02
C ASP A 511 -21.44 0.25 21.87
N THR A 512 -20.26 -0.24 21.52
CA THR A 512 -19.23 0.45 20.72
C THR A 512 -19.44 0.42 19.22
N ARG A 513 -20.57 -0.11 18.71
CA ARG A 513 -20.75 -0.37 17.27
C ARG A 513 -20.90 0.87 16.38
N GLU A 514 -21.10 2.08 16.92
CA GLU A 514 -21.19 3.32 16.12
C GLU A 514 -19.88 4.12 16.04
N PHE A 515 -18.99 4.02 17.03
CA PHE A 515 -17.77 4.84 17.10
C PHE A 515 -16.59 4.35 16.23
N TYR A 516 -16.69 3.13 15.69
CA TYR A 516 -15.59 2.42 15.03
C TYR A 516 -15.71 2.32 13.50
N ARG A 517 -16.58 3.10 12.89
CA ARG A 517 -16.67 3.09 11.42
C ARG A 517 -15.59 3.92 10.81
N VAL A 518 -14.89 3.27 9.91
CA VAL A 518 -13.83 3.88 9.12
C VAL A 518 -14.40 4.92 8.15
N SER A 519 -15.61 4.68 7.67
CA SER A 519 -16.27 5.53 6.68
C SER A 519 -17.03 6.73 7.29
N GLY A 520 -17.44 6.67 8.56
CA GLY A 520 -18.35 7.65 9.17
C GLY A 520 -19.84 7.49 8.78
N ILE A 521 -20.19 6.47 7.99
CA ILE A 521 -21.53 6.23 7.38
C ILE A 521 -22.40 5.35 8.28
N LYS A 522 -23.74 5.52 8.33
CA LYS A 522 -24.64 4.61 9.09
C LYS A 522 -24.87 3.27 8.36
N PHE A 523 -25.17 2.18 9.09
CA PHE A 523 -25.15 0.81 8.48
C PHE A 523 -26.33 0.63 7.55
N SER A 524 -27.43 1.29 7.90
CA SER A 524 -28.62 1.45 7.06
C SER A 524 -28.34 2.07 5.70
N GLU A 525 -27.22 2.78 5.53
CA GLU A 525 -26.80 3.45 4.29
C GLU A 525 -25.82 2.58 3.47
N ASN A 526 -25.39 1.41 4.01
CA ASN A 526 -24.52 0.46 3.32
C ASN A 526 -25.26 -0.88 3.10
N LYS A 527 -26.43 -0.82 2.45
CA LYS A 527 -27.27 -2.01 2.26
C LYS A 527 -26.60 -3.00 1.30
N PRO A 528 -26.66 -4.31 1.59
CA PRO A 528 -26.13 -5.31 0.68
C PRO A 528 -26.90 -5.30 -0.65
N LEU A 529 -26.21 -5.63 -1.74
CA LEU A 529 -26.86 -5.89 -3.02
C LEU A 529 -27.60 -7.23 -2.92
N VAL A 530 -28.90 -7.26 -3.16
CA VAL A 530 -29.67 -8.51 -3.23
C VAL A 530 -29.80 -8.94 -4.69
N VAL A 531 -29.26 -10.11 -5.03
CA VAL A 531 -29.25 -10.63 -6.40
C VAL A 531 -30.24 -11.79 -6.52
N GLY A 532 -31.32 -11.58 -7.27
CA GLY A 532 -32.26 -12.64 -7.65
C GLY A 532 -33.32 -13.00 -6.61
N GLY A 533 -33.87 -12.00 -5.90
CA GLY A 533 -35.09 -12.14 -5.10
C GLY A 533 -36.27 -11.39 -5.74
N ASP A 534 -37.44 -12.02 -5.72
CA ASP A 534 -38.74 -11.34 -5.77
C ASP A 534 -38.93 -10.42 -4.55
#